data_AF-A0A2V8I224-F1
#
_entry.id   AF-A0A2V8I224-F1
#
_cell.length_a   1.000
_cell.length_b   1.000
_cell.length_c   1.000
_cell.angle_alpha   90.00
_cell.angle_beta   90.00
_cell.angle_gamma   90.00
#
_symmetry.space_group_name_H-M   'P 1'
#
loop_
_entity.id
_entity.type
_entity.pdbx_description
1 polymer ?
#
loop_
_entity_poly.entity_id
_entity_poly.type
_entity_poly.pdbx_seq_one_letter_code
_entity_poly.pdbx_strand_id
1 'polypeptide(L)'
;MAGVATEVVDYLLFVDEATFTERVKGASGFAERFSARGPRDRKGRSLYDLDLTRRLMKYPCSYLIYSPEFDALPPLAKDPIYKRLWAILSGQEQDPRYRSVLSLADRQAIVEILRDTKKDLPAYFAGAVRQ
;
A
#
# COMPACT_ATOMS: atom_id res chain seq x y z
N MET A 1 -6.28 14.09 -15.89
CA MET A 1 -6.52 13.33 -14.63
C MET A 1 -5.63 12.09 -14.50
N ALA A 2 -5.24 11.39 -15.58
CA ALA A 2 -4.40 10.18 -15.48
C ALA A 2 -3.01 10.39 -14.83
N GLY A 3 -2.40 11.57 -15.02
CA GLY A 3 -1.12 11.93 -14.38
C GLY A 3 -1.23 11.99 -12.84
N VAL A 4 -2.19 12.74 -12.32
CA VAL A 4 -2.41 12.90 -10.86
C VAL A 4 -2.68 11.55 -10.18
N ALA A 5 -3.49 10.69 -10.79
CA ALA A 5 -3.75 9.35 -10.23
C ALA A 5 -2.48 8.48 -10.20
N THR A 6 -1.59 8.64 -11.19
CA THR A 6 -0.30 7.93 -11.23
C THR A 6 0.60 8.41 -10.10
N GLU A 7 0.75 9.72 -9.94
CA GLU A 7 1.56 10.31 -8.86
C GLU A 7 1.07 9.86 -7.48
N VAL A 8 -0.24 9.93 -7.21
CA VAL A 8 -0.80 9.47 -5.94
C VAL A 8 -0.49 7.99 -5.69
N VAL A 9 -0.62 7.14 -6.71
CA VAL A 9 -0.33 5.71 -6.56
C VAL A 9 1.16 5.44 -6.39
N ASP A 10 2.04 6.18 -7.07
CA ASP A 10 3.49 6.07 -6.90
C ASP A 10 3.89 6.38 -5.44
N TYR A 11 3.32 7.44 -4.85
CA TYR A 11 3.51 7.78 -3.44
C TYR A 11 2.87 6.76 -2.49
N LEU A 12 1.67 6.26 -2.80
CA LEU A 12 1.03 5.20 -2.01
C LEU A 12 1.88 3.92 -2.00
N LEU A 13 2.59 3.60 -3.09
CA LEU A 13 3.37 2.37 -3.22
C LEU A 13 4.86 2.56 -2.93
N PHE A 14 5.26 3.73 -2.41
CA PHE A 14 6.65 4.01 -2.03
C PHE A 14 7.65 3.82 -3.18
N VAL A 15 7.27 4.14 -4.42
CA VAL A 15 8.12 3.91 -5.62
C VAL A 15 9.48 4.60 -5.52
N ASP A 16 9.53 5.81 -4.94
CA ASP A 16 10.74 6.61 -4.76
C ASP A 16 11.24 6.64 -3.29
N GLU A 17 10.89 5.63 -2.48
CA GLU A 17 11.32 5.56 -1.09
C GLU A 17 12.84 5.32 -0.98
N ALA A 18 13.50 6.12 -0.14
CA ALA A 18 14.90 5.91 0.18
C ALA A 18 15.09 4.56 0.89
N THR A 19 15.96 3.71 0.36
CA THR A 19 16.28 2.43 1.00
C THR A 19 17.10 2.68 2.26
N PHE A 20 16.77 1.98 3.35
CA PHE A 20 17.54 2.09 4.58
C PHE A 20 18.84 1.31 4.44
N THR A 21 19.97 2.01 4.56
CA THR A 21 21.30 1.39 4.61
C THR A 21 21.63 0.81 5.97
N GLU A 22 20.94 1.29 7.02
CA GLU A 22 21.07 0.81 8.39
C GLU A 22 19.70 0.70 9.06
N ARG A 23 19.60 -0.19 10.05
CA ARG A 23 18.37 -0.37 10.81
C ARG A 23 18.04 0.90 11.59
N VAL A 24 16.84 1.42 11.39
CA VAL A 24 16.30 2.50 12.20
C VAL A 24 15.83 1.94 13.53
N LYS A 25 16.53 2.32 14.62
CA LYS A 25 16.06 2.03 15.98
C LYS A 25 15.03 3.08 16.38
N GLY A 26 13.76 2.69 16.41
CA GLY A 26 12.69 3.56 16.91
C GLY A 26 12.95 3.96 18.35
N ALA A 27 12.86 5.25 18.65
CA ALA A 27 12.85 5.71 20.02
C ALA A 27 11.53 5.29 20.70
N SER A 28 11.64 4.72 21.91
CA SER A 28 10.56 4.63 22.92
C SER A 28 9.17 4.18 22.44
N GLY A 29 9.02 2.91 22.05
CA GLY A 29 7.71 2.25 21.91
C GLY A 29 6.81 2.83 20.81
N PHE A 30 7.30 3.78 20.00
CA PHE A 30 6.51 4.46 18.99
C PHE A 30 6.09 3.50 17.89
N ALA A 31 6.97 2.60 17.47
CA ALA A 31 6.69 1.66 16.39
C ALA A 31 5.50 0.75 16.76
N GLU A 32 5.50 0.25 17.99
CA GLU A 32 4.44 -0.60 18.54
C GLU A 32 3.11 0.15 18.62
N ARG A 33 3.13 1.39 19.17
CA ARG A 33 1.94 2.24 19.22
C ARG A 33 1.45 2.65 17.83
N PHE A 34 2.35 2.84 16.88
CA PHE A 34 2.01 3.14 15.49
C PHE A 34 1.31 1.96 14.83
N SER A 35 1.93 0.79 14.85
CA SER A 35 1.37 -0.42 14.23
C SER A 35 0.10 -0.93 14.90
N ALA A 36 -0.16 -0.57 16.17
CA ALA A 36 -1.42 -0.91 16.85
C ALA A 36 -2.64 -0.08 16.40
N ARG A 37 -2.45 1.07 15.73
CA ARG A 37 -3.55 1.97 15.31
C ARG A 37 -4.31 1.49 14.07
N GLY A 38 -3.65 0.70 13.23
CA GLY A 38 -4.19 0.28 11.94
C GLY A 38 -5.20 -0.87 12.04
N PRO A 39 -6.14 -0.97 11.09
CA PRO A 39 -6.94 -2.19 10.97
C PRO A 39 -6.02 -3.37 10.65
N ARG A 40 -6.38 -4.54 11.17
CA ARG A 40 -5.68 -5.80 10.90
C ARG A 40 -6.57 -6.71 10.06
N ASP A 41 -5.94 -7.39 9.11
CA ASP A 41 -6.60 -8.43 8.34
C ASP A 41 -6.82 -9.70 9.18
N ARG A 42 -7.45 -10.71 8.59
CA ARG A 42 -7.73 -11.98 9.30
C ARG A 42 -6.48 -12.76 9.68
N LYS A 43 -5.32 -12.45 9.08
CA LYS A 43 -4.00 -13.03 9.37
C LYS A 43 -3.20 -12.16 10.36
N GLY A 44 -3.79 -11.09 10.89
CA GLY A 44 -3.16 -10.18 11.84
C GLY A 44 -2.18 -9.18 11.23
N ARG A 45 -2.14 -9.01 9.90
CA ARG A 45 -1.25 -8.07 9.18
C ARG A 45 -1.90 -6.71 9.02
N SER A 46 -1.11 -5.64 8.95
CA SER A 46 -1.60 -4.27 8.71
C SER A 46 -0.66 -3.47 7.82
N LEU A 47 -1.21 -2.53 7.04
CA LEU A 47 -0.39 -1.52 6.34
C LEU A 47 0.25 -0.50 7.31
N TYR A 48 -0.11 -0.55 8.60
CA TYR A 48 0.57 0.20 9.66
C TYR A 48 1.76 -0.56 10.26
N ASP A 49 2.02 -1.82 9.87
CA ASP A 49 3.16 -2.58 10.37
C ASP A 49 4.46 -2.01 9.79
N LEU A 50 5.36 -1.55 10.67
CA LEU A 50 6.67 -1.01 10.28
C LEU A 50 7.74 -2.12 10.19
N ASP A 51 8.64 -2.04 9.22
CA ASP A 51 9.80 -2.96 9.10
C ASP A 51 11.03 -2.35 9.79
N LEU A 52 11.34 -1.09 9.49
CA LEU A 52 12.45 -0.29 10.02
C LEU A 52 13.86 -0.93 9.87
N THR A 53 13.96 -2.07 9.19
CA THR A 53 15.22 -2.76 8.94
C THR A 53 15.68 -2.53 7.51
N ARG A 54 14.79 -2.71 6.53
CA ARG A 54 15.10 -2.53 5.09
C ARG A 54 14.29 -1.43 4.40
N ARG A 55 13.13 -1.07 4.96
CA ARG A 55 12.17 -0.07 4.46
C ARG A 55 11.31 0.45 5.61
N LEU A 56 10.56 1.53 5.42
CA LEU A 56 9.68 2.07 6.47
C LEU A 56 8.54 1.11 6.78
N MET A 57 7.74 0.78 5.75
CA MET A 57 6.54 -0.05 5.88
C MET A 57 6.85 -1.51 5.55
N LYS A 58 6.37 -2.44 6.38
CA LYS A 58 6.52 -3.88 6.14
C LYS A 58 5.83 -4.32 4.86
N TYR A 59 4.69 -3.72 4.55
CA TYR A 59 3.99 -3.87 3.27
C TYR A 59 4.06 -2.53 2.55
N PRO A 60 4.68 -2.43 1.36
CA PRO A 60 4.92 -1.18 0.62
C PRO A 60 3.62 -0.63 0.00
N CYS A 61 2.66 -0.28 0.86
CA CYS A 61 1.45 0.46 0.56
C CYS A 61 1.14 1.35 1.76
N SER A 62 1.03 2.65 1.54
CA SER A 62 0.88 3.66 2.58
C SER A 62 -0.43 3.48 3.32
N TYR A 63 -0.35 3.56 4.65
CA TYR A 63 -1.51 3.58 5.53
C TYR A 63 -2.44 4.79 5.27
N LEU A 64 -1.97 5.82 4.55
CA LEU A 64 -2.79 6.97 4.16
C LEU A 64 -3.95 6.59 3.23
N ILE A 65 -3.94 5.39 2.65
CA ILE A 65 -5.13 4.87 1.96
C ILE A 65 -6.34 4.78 2.90
N TYR A 66 -6.14 4.68 4.23
CA TYR A 66 -7.21 4.68 5.24
C TYR A 66 -7.50 6.08 5.82
N SER A 67 -6.89 7.14 5.29
CA SER A 67 -7.09 8.47 5.85
C SER A 67 -8.51 8.99 5.54
N PRO A 68 -9.10 9.83 6.42
CA PRO A 68 -10.39 10.44 6.15
C PRO A 68 -10.41 11.23 4.84
N GLU A 69 -9.28 11.85 4.47
CA GLU A 69 -9.14 12.62 3.23
C GLU A 69 -9.22 11.73 1.99
N PHE A 70 -8.57 10.56 2.02
CA PHE A 70 -8.65 9.59 0.93
C PHE A 70 -10.09 9.05 0.80
N ASP A 71 -10.71 8.73 1.93
CA ASP A 71 -12.08 8.20 1.98
C ASP A 71 -13.10 9.22 1.48
N ALA A 72 -12.88 10.50 1.75
CA ALA A 72 -13.74 11.61 1.33
C ALA A 72 -13.59 11.99 -0.16
N LEU A 73 -12.60 11.44 -0.89
CA LEU A 73 -12.43 11.74 -2.31
C LEU A 73 -13.71 11.41 -3.10
N PRO A 74 -14.19 12.33 -3.97
CA PRO A 74 -15.30 12.04 -4.88
C PRO A 74 -14.97 10.82 -5.77
N PRO A 75 -15.97 9.99 -6.13
CA PRO A 75 -15.75 8.80 -6.96
C PRO A 75 -14.95 9.08 -8.25
N LEU A 76 -15.22 10.21 -8.91
CA LEU A 76 -14.52 10.62 -10.14
C LEU A 76 -12.99 10.81 -9.95
N ALA A 77 -12.55 11.15 -8.74
CA ALA A 77 -11.14 11.29 -8.38
C ALA A 77 -10.56 9.98 -7.81
N LYS A 78 -11.35 9.24 -7.04
CA LYS A 78 -10.94 8.00 -6.37
C LYS A 78 -10.82 6.81 -7.32
N ASP A 79 -11.73 6.70 -8.28
CA ASP A 79 -11.78 5.57 -9.23
C ASP A 79 -10.51 5.43 -10.08
N PRO A 80 -9.95 6.50 -10.68
CA PRO A 80 -8.67 6.41 -11.38
C PRO A 80 -7.52 5.92 -10.49
N ILE A 81 -7.49 6.33 -9.23
CA ILE A 81 -6.47 5.92 -8.26
C ILE A 81 -6.60 4.42 -7.98
N TYR A 82 -7.80 3.92 -7.66
CA TYR A 82 -7.99 2.50 -7.42
C TYR A 82 -7.73 1.63 -8.66
N LYS A 83 -8.13 2.08 -9.85
CA LYS A 83 -7.85 1.37 -11.10
C LYS A 83 -6.34 1.28 -11.35
N ARG A 84 -5.61 2.38 -11.14
CA ARG A 84 -4.15 2.40 -11.30
C ARG A 84 -3.47 1.51 -10.26
N LEU A 85 -3.86 1.62 -8.99
CA LEU A 85 -3.39 0.78 -7.90
C LEU A 85 -3.61 -0.70 -8.20
N TRP A 86 -4.80 -1.07 -8.67
CA TRP A 86 -5.10 -2.44 -9.06
C TRP A 86 -4.24 -2.92 -10.23
N ALA A 87 -4.11 -2.13 -11.31
CA ALA A 87 -3.28 -2.50 -12.45
C ALA A 87 -1.84 -2.83 -12.05
N ILE A 88 -1.30 -2.10 -11.07
CA ILE A 88 0.01 -2.41 -10.49
C ILE A 88 -0.09 -3.66 -9.64
N LEU A 89 -0.90 -3.67 -8.57
CA LEU A 89 -0.94 -4.79 -7.62
C LEU A 89 -1.34 -6.13 -8.25
N SER A 90 -2.11 -6.15 -9.33
CA SER A 90 -2.49 -7.37 -10.05
C SER A 90 -1.42 -7.90 -11.00
N GLY A 91 -0.36 -7.12 -11.26
CA GLY A 91 0.70 -7.43 -12.23
C GLY A 91 0.36 -7.07 -13.69
N GLN A 92 -0.68 -6.26 -13.93
CA GLN A 92 -1.00 -5.80 -15.30
C GLN A 92 0.00 -4.75 -15.80
N GLU A 93 0.48 -3.89 -14.90
CA GLU A 93 1.53 -2.93 -15.17
C GLU A 93 2.92 -3.60 -15.06
N GLN A 94 3.73 -3.45 -16.12
CA GLN A 94 5.03 -4.10 -16.25
C GLN A 94 6.22 -3.12 -16.13
N ASP A 95 5.94 -1.83 -15.94
CA ASP A 95 6.95 -0.80 -15.71
C ASP A 95 7.96 -1.25 -14.63
N PRO A 96 9.27 -1.29 -14.95
CA PRO A 96 10.32 -1.71 -14.03
C PRO A 96 10.29 -1.01 -12.67
N ARG A 97 9.84 0.24 -12.58
CA ARG A 97 9.84 1.02 -11.32
C ARG A 97 9.00 0.41 -10.21
N TYR A 98 7.95 -0.35 -10.56
CA TYR A 98 7.14 -1.04 -9.55
C TYR A 98 7.73 -2.42 -9.22
N ARG A 99 8.49 -3.03 -10.12
CA ARG A 99 9.13 -4.33 -9.89
C ARG A 99 10.32 -4.21 -8.95
N SER A 100 11.00 -3.07 -8.93
CA SER A 100 12.07 -2.79 -7.98
C SER A 100 11.58 -2.63 -6.53
N VAL A 101 10.33 -2.22 -6.33
CA VAL A 101 9.77 -1.94 -4.98
C VAL A 101 8.82 -3.03 -4.50
N LEU A 102 8.08 -3.68 -5.40
CA LEU A 102 7.04 -4.65 -5.07
C LEU A 102 7.39 -6.06 -5.57
N SER A 103 7.67 -6.95 -4.62
CA SER A 103 7.69 -8.39 -4.89
C SER A 103 6.27 -8.95 -5.11
N LEU A 104 6.17 -10.16 -5.66
CA LEU A 104 4.87 -10.85 -5.75
C LEU A 104 4.21 -11.04 -4.38
N ALA A 105 5.01 -11.37 -3.36
CA ALA A 105 4.53 -11.54 -2.00
C ALA A 105 4.01 -10.22 -1.41
N ASP A 106 4.67 -9.10 -1.69
CA ASP A 106 4.19 -7.77 -1.29
C ASP A 106 2.83 -7.46 -1.93
N ARG A 107 2.70 -7.65 -3.25
CA ARG A 107 1.45 -7.43 -3.98
C ARG A 107 0.29 -8.25 -3.40
N GLN A 108 0.52 -9.55 -3.20
CA GLN A 108 -0.46 -10.46 -2.62
C GLN A 108 -0.87 -10.03 -1.20
N ALA A 109 0.10 -9.71 -0.35
CA ALA A 109 -0.18 -9.28 1.02
C ALA A 109 -0.97 -7.98 1.05
N ILE A 110 -0.61 -6.98 0.24
CA ILE A 110 -1.33 -5.70 0.17
C ILE A 110 -2.79 -5.93 -0.26
N VAL A 111 -3.01 -6.72 -1.32
CA VAL A 111 -4.36 -7.00 -1.81
C VAL A 111 -5.19 -7.76 -0.78
N GLU A 112 -4.63 -8.78 -0.13
CA GLU A 112 -5.32 -9.52 0.94
C GLU A 112 -5.67 -8.62 2.13
N ILE A 113 -4.72 -7.77 2.57
CA ILE A 113 -4.97 -6.81 3.66
C ILE A 113 -6.11 -5.88 3.27
N LEU A 114 -6.02 -5.21 2.12
CA LEU A 114 -7.03 -4.25 1.67
C LEU A 114 -8.42 -4.89 1.55
N ARG A 115 -8.52 -6.14 1.07
CA ARG A 115 -9.81 -6.85 0.98
C ARG A 115 -10.48 -7.03 2.33
N ASP A 116 -9.70 -7.35 3.36
CA ASP A 116 -10.22 -7.60 4.70
C ASP A 116 -10.51 -6.28 5.46
N THR A 117 -9.81 -5.19 5.14
CA THR A 117 -9.80 -3.98 5.98
C THR A 117 -10.36 -2.71 5.32
N LYS A 118 -10.35 -2.58 3.99
CA LYS A 118 -10.77 -1.37 3.27
C LYS A 118 -12.23 -1.47 2.83
N LYS A 119 -13.09 -0.67 3.45
CA LYS A 119 -14.56 -0.76 3.32
C LYS A 119 -15.13 -0.42 1.94
N ASP A 120 -14.52 0.53 1.23
CA ASP A 120 -14.95 0.98 -0.11
C ASP A 120 -14.05 0.43 -1.23
N LEU A 121 -13.36 -0.69 -0.97
CA LEU A 121 -12.48 -1.31 -1.95
C LEU A 121 -13.31 -1.82 -3.15
N PRO A 122 -12.95 -1.45 -4.40
CA PRO A 122 -13.70 -1.90 -5.56
C PRO A 122 -13.66 -3.42 -5.78
N ALA A 123 -14.77 -3.99 -6.26
CA ALA A 123 -14.93 -5.44 -6.41
C ALA A 123 -13.87 -6.13 -7.29
N TYR A 124 -13.27 -5.41 -8.27
CA TYR A 124 -12.21 -5.97 -9.11
C TYR A 124 -10.93 -6.31 -8.34
N PHE A 125 -10.75 -5.78 -7.12
CA PHE A 125 -9.68 -6.22 -6.23
C PHE A 125 -9.81 -7.68 -5.80
N ALA A 126 -10.94 -8.35 -6.01
CA ALA A 126 -11.12 -9.78 -5.76
C ALA A 126 -10.38 -10.70 -6.77
N GLY A 127 -9.86 -10.15 -7.88
CA GLY A 127 -9.15 -10.92 -8.90
C GLY A 127 -7.83 -11.55 -8.43
N ALA A 128 -7.27 -12.47 -9.20
CA ALA A 128 -5.97 -13.06 -8.89
C ALA A 128 -4.83 -12.05 -9.13
N VAL A 129 -3.87 -11.98 -8.20
CA VAL A 129 -2.59 -11.29 -8.41
C VAL A 129 -1.69 -12.18 -9.26
N ARG A 130 -1.29 -11.71 -10.44
CA ARG A 130 -0.47 -12.46 -11.41
C ARG A 130 0.99 -11.98 -11.35
N GLN A 131 1.88 -12.85 -11.83
CA GLN A 131 3.34 -12.67 -11.83
C GLN A 131 3.77 -11.55 -12.78
#